data_AF-A0A527H979-F1
#
_entry.id   AF-A0A527H979-F1
#
_cell.length_a   1.000
_cell.length_b   1.000
_cell.length_c   1.000
_cell.angle_alpha   90.00
_cell.angle_beta   90.00
_cell.angle_gamma   90.00
#
_symmetry.space_group_name_H-M   'P 1'
#
loop_
_entity.id
_entity.type
_entity.pdbx_description
1 polymer ?
#
loop_
_entity_poly.entity_id
_entity_poly.type
_entity_poly.pdbx_seq_one_letter_code
_entity_poly.pdbx_strand_id
1 'polypeptide(L)'
;LFADSEKPGLVLSGVNDGRNVAEDLAYSGTLGIAREATFWGVPAIGFSRVKNPDFTDGDDQWLGALIASLWHSRADWAAEG
;
A
#
# COMPACT_ATOMS: atom_id res chain seq x y z
N LEU A 1 12.33 11.38 10.00
CA LEU A 1 10.89 11.23 10.27
C LEU A 1 10.75 10.46 11.59
N PHE A 2 9.86 10.86 12.51
CA PHE A 2 9.59 10.17 13.79
C PHE A 2 10.69 10.19 14.87
N ALA A 3 11.58 11.19 14.90
CA ALA A 3 12.64 11.27 15.92
C ALA A 3 12.10 11.26 17.37
N ASP A 4 10.91 11.84 17.58
CA ASP A 4 10.28 11.97 18.90
C ASP A 4 8.93 11.22 18.98
N SER A 5 8.70 10.22 18.13
CA SER A 5 7.39 9.53 18.01
C SER A 5 7.55 8.07 17.56
N GLU A 6 6.60 7.21 17.91
CA GLU A 6 6.61 5.82 17.44
C GLU A 6 6.41 5.77 15.91
N LYS A 7 7.19 4.91 15.23
CA LYS A 7 7.01 4.68 13.80
C LYS A 7 5.65 4.02 13.53
N PRO A 8 5.00 4.31 12.39
CA PRO A 8 3.80 3.57 12.00
C PRO A 8 4.08 2.07 11.88
N GLY A 9 3.12 1.23 12.26
CA GLY A 9 3.22 -0.21 12.04
C GLY A 9 3.05 -0.60 10.57
N LEU A 10 2.32 0.20 9.78
CA LEU A 10 2.03 -0.02 8.37
C LEU A 10 1.78 1.32 7.68
N VAL A 11 2.28 1.48 6.45
CA VAL A 11 1.89 2.56 5.54
C VAL A 11 1.02 2.00 4.41
N LEU A 12 -0.14 2.61 4.21
CA LEU A 12 -1.04 2.32 3.09
C LEU A 12 -0.95 3.46 2.09
N SER A 13 -0.66 3.15 0.83
CA SER A 13 -0.53 4.12 -0.25
C SER A 13 -1.54 3.81 -1.36
N GLY A 14 -2.54 4.67 -1.51
CA GLY A 14 -3.66 4.46 -2.43
C GLY A 14 -4.92 5.22 -1.97
N VAL A 15 -6.08 5.00 -2.58
CA VAL A 15 -6.28 4.26 -3.84
C VAL A 15 -6.01 5.19 -5.02
N ASN A 16 -5.00 4.89 -5.84
CA ASN A 16 -4.76 5.69 -7.05
C ASN A 16 -5.86 5.43 -8.11
N ASP A 17 -6.35 6.50 -8.76
CA ASP A 17 -7.39 6.43 -9.80
C ASP A 17 -6.81 6.10 -11.18
N GLY A 18 -6.27 4.89 -11.31
CA GLY A 18 -5.62 4.40 -12.51
C GLY A 18 -4.62 3.30 -12.19
N ARG A 19 -4.50 2.29 -13.06
CA ARG A 19 -3.52 1.21 -12.87
C ARG A 19 -2.10 1.78 -12.97
N ASN A 20 -1.23 1.37 -12.05
CA ASN A 20 0.22 1.49 -12.23
C ASN A 20 0.67 0.23 -12.99
N VAL A 21 0.96 0.32 -14.30
CA VAL A 21 1.41 -0.83 -15.11
C VAL A 21 2.80 -0.52 -15.68
N ALA A 22 3.73 -1.47 -15.52
CA ALA A 22 5.07 -1.44 -16.12
C ALA A 22 5.87 -0.15 -15.84
N GLU A 23 6.16 0.68 -16.85
CA GLU A 23 7.05 1.85 -16.75
C GLU A 23 6.55 2.94 -15.77
N ASP A 24 5.24 2.97 -15.46
CA ASP A 24 4.66 3.90 -14.49
C ASP A 24 5.05 3.60 -13.04
N LEU A 25 5.63 2.43 -12.75
CA LEU A 25 6.07 2.10 -11.39
C LEU A 25 7.20 3.02 -10.91
N ALA A 26 8.07 3.50 -11.79
CA ALA A 26 9.13 4.43 -11.41
C ALA A 26 8.62 5.84 -11.08
N TYR A 27 7.51 6.26 -11.68
CA TYR A 27 6.93 7.61 -11.57
C TYR A 27 5.64 7.66 -10.73
N SER A 28 5.12 6.51 -10.29
CA SER A 28 3.92 6.43 -9.48
C SER A 28 4.17 7.00 -8.09
N GLY A 29 3.53 8.12 -7.75
CA GLY A 29 3.55 8.67 -6.39
C GLY A 29 3.04 7.68 -5.34
N THR A 30 2.12 6.79 -5.72
CA THR A 30 1.62 5.71 -4.87
C THR A 30 2.74 4.72 -4.51
N LEU A 31 3.54 4.29 -5.49
CA LEU A 31 4.68 3.43 -5.21
C LEU A 31 5.83 4.20 -4.56
N GLY A 32 5.99 5.49 -4.86
CA GLY A 32 6.96 6.39 -4.22
C GLY A 32 6.77 6.46 -2.70
N ILE A 33 5.53 6.64 -2.23
CA ILE A 33 5.21 6.63 -0.79
C ILE A 33 5.55 5.27 -0.16
N ALA A 34 5.19 4.16 -0.81
CA ALA A 34 5.48 2.83 -0.29
C ALA A 34 6.99 2.56 -0.23
N ARG A 35 7.75 2.96 -1.27
CA ARG A 35 9.21 2.84 -1.33
C ARG A 35 9.91 3.67 -0.26
N GLU A 36 9.46 4.91 -0.05
CA GLU A 36 10.03 5.76 1.00
C GLU A 36 9.76 5.16 2.39
N ALA A 37 8.56 4.64 2.63
CA ALA A 37 8.24 3.97 3.88
C ALA A 37 9.13 2.74 4.13
N THR A 38 9.31 1.88 3.12
CA THR A 38 10.20 0.71 3.23
C THR A 38 11.65 1.11 3.44
N PHE A 39 12.11 2.21 2.80
CA PHE A 39 13.46 2.76 3.02
C PHE A 39 13.70 3.16 4.49
N TRP A 40 12.66 3.63 5.20
CA TRP A 40 12.72 3.91 6.64
C TRP A 40 12.44 2.70 7.55
N GLY A 41 12.35 1.50 6.97
CA GLY A 41 12.08 0.24 7.67
C GLY A 41 10.63 0.12 8.14
N VAL A 42 9.69 0.78 7.47
CA VAL A 42 8.27 0.70 7.77
C VAL A 42 7.59 -0.16 6.69
N PRO A 43 6.86 -1.24 7.05
CA PRO A 43 6.11 -2.03 6.08
C PRO A 43 5.12 -1.15 5.31
N ALA A 44 4.99 -1.38 4.00
CA ALA A 44 4.09 -0.57 3.17
C ALA A 44 3.37 -1.37 2.10
N ILE A 45 2.10 -1.02 1.85
CA ILE A 45 1.26 -1.62 0.80
C ILE A 45 0.77 -0.51 -0.12
N GLY A 46 1.16 -0.58 -1.39
CA GLY A 46 0.68 0.31 -2.45
C GLY A 46 -0.44 -0.35 -3.25
N PHE A 47 -1.55 0.36 -3.49
CA PHE A 47 -2.68 -0.18 -4.25
C PHE A 47 -3.40 0.90 -5.07
N SER A 48 -3.95 0.46 -6.20
CA SER A 48 -4.60 1.32 -7.19
C SER A 48 -5.85 0.63 -7.72
N ARG A 49 -6.81 1.43 -8.18
CA ARG A 49 -8.01 0.93 -8.87
C ARG A 49 -7.89 1.12 -10.38
N VAL A 50 -8.72 0.38 -11.11
CA VAL A 50 -8.96 0.63 -12.54
C VAL A 50 -9.75 1.92 -12.73
N LYS A 51 -9.60 2.56 -13.90
CA LYS A 51 -10.48 3.68 -14.27
C LYS A 51 -11.91 3.19 -14.47
N ASN A 52 -12.88 4.00 -14.07
CA ASN A 52 -14.31 3.66 -14.12
C ASN A 52 -14.61 2.29 -13.48
N PRO A 53 -14.25 2.10 -12.21
CA PRO A 53 -14.54 0.85 -11.51
C PRO A 53 -16.06 0.68 -11.38
N ASP A 54 -16.52 -0.55 -11.56
CA ASP A 54 -17.88 -0.94 -11.18
C ASP A 54 -17.82 -1.34 -9.70
N PHE A 55 -18.31 -0.47 -8.83
CA PHE A 55 -18.30 -0.72 -7.39
C PHE A 55 -19.56 -1.48 -7.00
N THR A 56 -19.37 -2.52 -6.19
CA THR A 56 -20.47 -3.30 -5.62
C THR A 56 -20.58 -3.09 -4.12
N ASP A 57 -21.77 -3.34 -3.58
CA ASP A 57 -21.99 -3.35 -2.14
C ASP A 57 -21.09 -4.44 -1.52
N GLY A 58 -20.14 -4.03 -0.67
CA GLY A 58 -19.18 -4.91 -0.01
C GLY A 58 -17.73 -4.81 -0.49
N ASP A 59 -17.43 -4.00 -1.51
CA ASP A 59 -16.04 -3.78 -1.95
C ASP A 59 -15.15 -3.18 -0.86
N ASP A 60 -15.72 -2.34 0.02
CA ASP A 60 -15.06 -1.78 1.19
C ASP A 60 -14.70 -2.86 2.22
N GLN A 61 -15.63 -3.79 2.48
CA GLN A 61 -15.43 -4.91 3.38
C GLN A 61 -14.39 -5.88 2.82
N TRP A 62 -14.46 -6.15 1.52
CA TRP A 62 -13.50 -6.99 0.83
C TRP A 62 -12.10 -6.38 0.87
N LEU A 63 -11.96 -5.08 0.56
CA LEU A 63 -10.68 -4.39 0.60
C LEU A 63 -10.10 -4.36 2.02
N GLY A 64 -10.94 -4.12 3.03
CA GLY A 64 -10.56 -4.20 4.43
C GLY A 64 -10.05 -5.59 4.82
N ALA A 65 -10.76 -6.65 4.41
CA ALA A 65 -10.36 -8.03 4.66
C ALA A 65 -9.05 -8.40 3.95
N LEU A 66 -8.84 -7.91 2.73
CA LEU A 66 -7.60 -8.09 1.99
C LEU A 66 -6.42 -7.38 2.69
N ILE A 67 -6.58 -6.13 3.09
CA ILE A 67 -5.54 -5.40 3.83
C ILE A 67 -5.23 -6.09 5.16
N ALA A 68 -6.25 -6.55 5.87
CA ALA A 68 -6.07 -7.28 7.11
C ALA A 68 -5.32 -8.60 6.91
N SER A 69 -5.64 -9.36 5.85
CA SER A 69 -4.94 -10.62 5.56
C SER A 69 -3.46 -10.39 5.22
N LEU A 70 -3.16 -9.37 4.41
CA LEU A 70 -1.78 -8.95 4.11
C LEU A 70 -1.05 -8.51 5.38
N TRP A 71 -1.69 -7.77 6.26
CA TRP A 71 -1.10 -7.36 7.54
C TRP A 71 -0.79 -8.55 8.45
N HIS A 72 -1.67 -9.56 8.50
CA HIS A 72 -1.46 -10.76 9.29
C HIS A 72 -0.31 -11.62 8.74
N SER A 73 -0.14 -11.67 7.41
CA SER A 73 0.98 -12.36 6.74
C SER A 73 2.23 -11.50 6.55
N ARG A 74 2.33 -10.33 7.22
CA ARG A 74 3.46 -9.41 7.02
C ARG A 74 4.84 -9.99 7.33
N ALA A 75 4.92 -11.03 8.16
CA ALA A 75 6.19 -11.71 8.40
C ALA A 75 6.77 -12.30 7.10
N ASP A 76 5.93 -12.60 6.11
CA ASP A 76 6.31 -13.23 4.85
C ASP A 76 6.80 -12.24 3.79
N TRP A 77 6.45 -10.95 3.91
CA TRP A 77 6.73 -9.94 2.87
C TRP A 77 7.35 -8.63 3.38
N ALA A 78 7.26 -8.35 4.69
CA ALA A 78 7.88 -7.17 5.28
C ALA A 78 9.34 -7.41 5.71
N ALA A 79 9.78 -8.67 5.70
CA ALA A 79 11.18 -9.02 5.83
C ALA A 79 11.86 -8.92 4.45
N GLU A 80 13.03 -8.28 4.42
CA GLU A 80 13.77 -7.80 3.24
C GLU A 80 13.29 -6.42 2.75
N GLY A 81 13.86 -5.38 3.38
CA GLY A 81 14.15 -4.12 2.69
C GLY A 81 15.46 -4.23 1.91
#